data_AF-C1DBP5-F1
#
_entry.id   AF-C1DBP5-F1
#
_cell.length_a   1.000
_cell.length_b   1.000
_cell.length_c   1.000
_cell.angle_alpha   90.00
_cell.angle_beta   90.00
_cell.angle_gamma   90.00
#
_symmetry.space_group_name_H-M   'P 1'
#
loop_
_entity.id
_entity.type
_entity.pdbx_description
1 polymer ?
#
loop_
_entity_poly.entity_id
_entity_poly.type
_entity_poly.pdbx_seq_one_letter_code
_entity_poly.pdbx_strand_id
1 'polypeptide(L)' 'MPSFALRALRALLSRSPAVSIIRPAADLAEARRMAADLVMQGARVRIQPAARGFDVEVLS' A
#
# COMPACT_ATOMS: atom_id res chain seq x y z
N MET A 1 5.41 -4.29 34.01
CA MET A 1 5.68 -5.02 32.75
C MET A 1 4.62 -4.59 31.73
N PRO A 2 4.96 -3.95 30.60
CA PRO A 2 3.96 -3.56 29.62
C PRO A 2 3.31 -4.83 29.05
N SER A 3 1.98 -4.89 29.14
CA SER A 3 1.17 -6.06 28.81
C SER A 3 1.36 -6.51 27.35
N PHE A 4 1.22 -7.81 27.09
CA PHE A 4 1.31 -8.39 25.74
C PHE A 4 0.35 -7.70 24.75
N ALA A 5 -0.82 -7.28 25.25
CA ALA A 5 -1.81 -6.48 24.51
C ALA A 5 -1.26 -5.12 24.05
N LEU A 6 -0.47 -4.42 24.88
CA LEU A 6 0.16 -3.15 24.51
C LEU A 6 1.24 -3.32 23.43
N ARG A 7 1.98 -4.43 23.48
CA ARG A 7 2.99 -4.77 22.46
C ARG A 7 2.33 -5.17 21.14
N ALA A 8 1.25 -5.95 21.18
CA ALA A 8 0.49 -6.32 19.99
C ALA A 8 -0.19 -5.11 19.34
N LEU A 9 -0.80 -4.22 20.12
CA LEU A 9 -1.40 -2.98 19.62
C LEU A 9 -0.35 -2.04 19.01
N ARG A 10 0.80 -1.89 19.66
CA ARG A 10 1.93 -1.10 19.13
C ARG A 10 2.48 -1.72 17.84
N ALA A 11 2.60 -3.05 17.77
CA ALA A 11 3.05 -3.75 16.57
C ALA A 11 2.06 -3.65 15.40
N LEU A 12 0.75 -3.58 15.68
CA LEU A 12 -0.30 -3.33 14.68
C LEU A 12 -0.24 -1.88 14.17
N LEU A 13 -0.11 -0.91 15.07
CA LEU A 13 -0.04 0.51 14.73
C LEU A 13 1.29 0.89 14.05
N SER A 14 2.39 0.21 14.37
CA SER A 14 3.69 0.41 13.71
C SER A 14 3.82 -0.31 12.36
N ARG A 15 2.78 -1.04 11.92
CA ARG A 15 2.75 -1.79 10.66
C ARG A 15 1.83 -1.18 9.62
N SER A 16 1.44 0.08 9.78
CA SER A 16 0.92 0.84 8.64
C SER A 16 2.14 1.34 7.87
N PRO A 17 2.60 0.68 6.78
CA PRO A 17 3.53 1.34 5.88
C PRO A 17 2.85 2.64 5.49
N ALA A 18 3.57 3.76 5.58
CA ALA A 18 3.02 5.03 5.16
C ALA A 18 2.68 4.90 3.66
N VAL A 19 1.42 4.61 3.35
CA VAL A 19 0.95 4.46 1.98
C VAL A 19 0.77 5.87 1.47
N SER A 20 1.75 6.35 0.70
CA SER A 20 1.84 7.78 0.38
C SER A 20 0.94 8.19 -0.79
N ILE A 21 0.50 7.26 -1.65
CA ILE A 21 -0.27 7.62 -2.84
C ILE A 21 -1.25 6.50 -3.15
N ILE A 22 -2.56 6.82 -3.16
CA ILE A 22 -3.62 5.97 -3.73
C ILE A 22 -3.99 6.60 -5.06
N ARG A 23 -3.56 6.00 -6.17
CA ARG A 23 -4.12 6.32 -7.48
C ARG A 23 -5.14 5.24 -7.86
N PRO A 24 -6.42 5.59 -8.03
CA PRO A 24 -7.41 4.63 -8.48
C PRO A 24 -7.21 4.35 -9.97
N ALA A 25 -7.15 3.07 -10.33
CA ALA A 25 -7.15 2.57 -11.70
C ALA A 25 -8.48 1.86 -11.99
N ALA A 26 -9.03 2.07 -13.19
CA ALA A 26 -10.30 1.46 -13.57
C ALA A 26 -10.16 -0.03 -13.87
N ASP A 27 -8.99 -0.44 -14.38
CA ASP A 27 -8.69 -1.82 -14.73
C ASP A 27 -7.29 -2.26 -14.26
N LEU A 28 -7.06 -3.58 -14.28
CA LEU A 28 -5.81 -4.19 -13.83
C LEU A 28 -4.63 -3.87 -14.77
N ALA A 29 -4.89 -3.62 -16.05
CA ALA A 29 -3.84 -3.32 -17.03
C ALA A 29 -3.29 -1.89 -16.85
N GLU A 30 -4.15 -0.94 -16.53
CA GLU A 30 -3.83 0.41 -16.12
C GLU A 30 -3.09 0.39 -14.77
N ALA A 31 -3.60 -0.30 -13.76
CA ALA A 31 -2.94 -0.44 -12.46
C ALA A 31 -1.51 -0.98 -12.59
N ARG A 32 -1.30 -1.97 -13.47
CA ARG A 32 0.02 -2.54 -13.76
C ARG A 32 0.96 -1.56 -14.45
N ARG A 33 0.46 -0.78 -15.42
CA ARG A 33 1.26 0.25 -16.10
C ARG A 33 1.73 1.30 -15.10
N MET A 34 0.83 1.79 -14.26
CA MET A 34 1.13 2.77 -13.22
C MET A 34 2.12 2.22 -12.18
N ALA A 35 1.95 0.97 -11.77
CA ALA A 35 2.89 0.31 -10.86
C ALA A 35 4.28 0.16 -11.50
N ALA A 36 4.37 -0.18 -12.79
CA ALA A 36 5.64 -0.28 -13.50
C ALA A 36 6.38 1.06 -13.54
N ASP A 37 5.69 2.16 -13.84
CA ASP A 37 6.28 3.50 -13.88
C ASP A 37 6.86 3.89 -12.51
N LEU A 38 6.13 3.62 -11.43
CA LEU A 38 6.55 3.88 -10.07
C LEU A 38 7.73 2.98 -9.63
N VAL A 39 7.72 1.71 -10.03
CA VAL A 39 8.85 0.79 -9.79
C VAL A 39 10.10 1.25 -10.53
N MET A 40 9.98 1.75 -11.76
CA MET A 40 11.10 2.32 -12.51
C MET A 40 11.67 3.58 -11.85
N GLN A 41 10.85 4.32 -11.08
CA GLN A 41 11.28 5.45 -10.24
C GLN A 41 11.91 5.00 -8.90
N GLY A 42 12.02 3.69 -8.66
CA GLY A 42 12.58 3.11 -7.44
C GLY A 42 11.59 3.00 -6.29
N ALA A 43 10.30 3.25 -6.52
CA ALA A 43 9.28 3.12 -5.50
C ALA A 43 8.85 1.66 -5.32
N ARG A 44 8.56 1.26 -4.08
CA ARG A 44 7.96 -0.05 -3.81
C ARG A 44 6.45 0.10 -3.92
N VAL A 45 5.80 -0.72 -4.75
CA VAL A 45 4.36 -0.57 -5.06
C VAL A 45 3.57 -1.82 -4.69
N ARG A 46 2.34 -1.63 -4.24
CA ARG A 46 1.33 -2.67 -4.01
C ARG A 46 0.07 -2.33 -4.81
N ILE A 47 -0.47 -3.31 -5.54
CA ILE A 47 -1.78 -3.17 -6.19
C ILE A 47 -2.80 -3.90 -5.32
N GLN A 48 -3.87 -3.21 -4.93
CA GLN A 48 -4.94 -3.77 -4.11
C GLN A 48 -6.29 -3.65 -4.83
N PRO A 49 -7.15 -4.68 -4.84
CA PRO A 49 -8.51 -4.55 -5.36
C PRO A 49 -9.32 -3.57 -4.51
N ALA A 50 -10.05 -2.68 -5.17
CA ALA A 50 -10.87 -1.64 -4.55
C ALA A 50 -12.34 -1.76 -5.00
N ALA A 51 -13.24 -1.06 -4.31
CA ALA A 51 -14.68 -1.13 -4.58
C ALA A 51 -15.07 -0.71 -6.01
N ARG A 52 -14.22 0.05 -6.72
CA ARG A 52 -14.44 0.50 -8.10
C ARG A 52 -13.20 0.33 -9.00
N GLY A 53 -12.43 -0.74 -8.81
CA GLY A 53 -11.26 -1.03 -9.64
C GLY A 53 -10.08 -1.49 -8.80
N PHE A 54 -8.94 -0.83 -8.98
CA PHE A 54 -7.69 -1.17 -8.31
C PHE A 54 -7.04 0.08 -7.73
N ASP A 55 -6.61 -0.01 -6.47
CA ASP A 55 -5.78 0.99 -5.84
C ASP A 55 -4.31 0.63 -6.05
N VAL A 56 -3.53 1.56 -6.58
CA VAL A 56 -2.07 1.46 -6.66
C VAL A 56 -1.49 2.25 -5.49
N GLU A 57 -0.87 1.53 -4.57
CA GLU A 57 -0.31 2.05 -3.34
C GLU A 57 1.21 2.08 -3.39
N VAL A 58 1.82 3.22 -3.03
CA VAL A 58 3.27 3.33 -2.85
C VAL A 58 3.63 3.06 -1.40
N LEU A 59 4.47 2.06 -1.17
CA LEU A 59 5.06 1.69 0.11
C LEU A 59 6.36 2.48 0.28
N SER A 60 6.37 3.48 1.17
CA SER A 60 7.58 4.17 1.61
C SER A 60 8.25 3.45 2.79
#